data_AF-A0A150II90-F1
#
_entry.id   AF-A0A150II90-F1
#
_cell.length_a   1.000
_cell.length_b   1.000
_cell.length_c   1.000
_cell.angle_alpha   90.00
_cell.angle_beta   90.00
_cell.angle_gamma   90.00
#
_symmetry.space_group_name_H-M   'P 1'
#
loop_
_entity.id
_entity.type
_entity.pdbx_description
1 polymer ?
#
loop_
_entity_poly.entity_id
_entity_poly.type
_entity_poly.pdbx_seq_one_letter_code
_entity_poly.pdbx_strand_id
1 'polypeptide(L)'
;MKPADYTLDETCLIIEKGLGKNAASLFRENAIRAKSIEIRSESSRIDRLENMVEKLVLAIATIPQQIAQNQSSQPIQDYYSIMGYANKKGMQIMFSDALRLGKEAAKLSNEKGIEIRKVPDERFGNVNSYHVDILVKVFEV
;
A
#
# COMPACT_ATOMS: atom_id res chain seq x y z
N MET A 1 18.95 17.60 -48.64
CA MET A 1 17.85 16.69 -48.25
C MET A 1 18.07 15.35 -48.91
N LYS A 2 18.12 14.28 -48.13
CA LYS A 2 18.30 12.91 -48.62
C LYS A 2 16.92 12.24 -48.76
N PRO A 3 16.78 11.22 -49.63
CA PRO A 3 15.52 10.50 -49.80
C PRO A 3 14.92 9.85 -48.53
N ALA A 4 15.75 9.61 -47.51
CA ALA A 4 15.33 9.06 -46.23
C ALA A 4 14.67 10.08 -45.27
N ASP A 5 14.69 11.37 -45.63
CA ASP A 5 14.21 12.45 -44.75
C ASP A 5 12.69 12.71 -44.92
N TYR A 6 12.02 12.03 -45.85
CA TYR A 6 10.60 12.24 -46.18
C TYR A 6 9.72 11.12 -45.60
N THR A 7 8.59 11.51 -45.03
CA THR A 7 7.54 10.59 -44.55
C THR A 7 6.83 9.89 -45.72
N LEU A 8 6.10 8.81 -45.44
CA LEU A 8 5.35 8.08 -46.47
C LEU A 8 4.37 9.00 -47.21
N ASP A 9 3.67 9.88 -46.50
CA ASP A 9 2.73 10.83 -47.09
C ASP A 9 3.44 11.88 -47.96
N GLU A 10 4.58 12.42 -47.49
CA GLU A 10 5.39 13.35 -48.27
C GLU A 10 5.99 12.70 -49.52
N THR A 11 6.44 11.44 -49.43
CA THR A 11 6.93 10.70 -50.59
C THR A 11 5.82 10.43 -51.60
N CYS A 12 4.63 10.03 -51.17
CA CYS A 12 3.47 9.86 -52.04
C CYS A 12 3.10 11.17 -52.76
N LEU A 13 3.07 12.29 -52.04
CA LEU A 13 2.80 13.62 -52.59
C LEU A 13 3.86 14.05 -53.61
N ILE A 14 5.14 13.82 -53.32
CA ILE A 14 6.27 14.12 -54.22
C ILE A 14 6.14 13.29 -55.51
N ILE A 15 5.80 12.00 -55.40
CA ILE A 15 5.61 11.11 -56.54
C ILE A 15 4.44 11.58 -57.43
N GLU A 16 3.30 11.95 -56.83
CA GLU A 16 2.13 12.49 -57.52
C GLU A 16 2.43 13.80 -58.25
N LYS A 17 3.31 14.64 -57.70
CA LYS A 17 3.74 15.92 -58.29
C LYS A 17 4.79 15.77 -59.41
N GLY A 18 5.23 14.54 -59.72
CA GLY A 18 5.98 14.21 -60.93
C GLY A 18 7.47 13.96 -60.72
N LEU A 19 7.82 12.76 -60.27
CA LEU A 19 9.20 12.23 -60.33
C LEU A 19 9.32 11.14 -61.41
N GLY A 20 10.55 10.95 -61.92
CA GLY A 20 10.88 9.78 -62.73
C GLY A 20 10.65 8.48 -61.97
N LYS A 21 10.14 7.44 -62.65
CA LYS A 21 9.69 6.16 -62.06
C LYS A 21 10.71 5.52 -61.10
N ASN A 22 12.01 5.59 -61.44
CA ASN A 22 13.09 5.03 -60.62
C ASN A 22 13.27 5.77 -59.29
N ALA A 23 13.18 7.10 -59.30
CA ALA A 23 13.31 7.91 -58.09
C ALA A 23 12.08 7.69 -57.18
N ALA A 24 10.88 7.71 -57.76
CA ALA A 24 9.63 7.44 -57.04
C ALA A 24 9.65 6.10 -56.27
N SER A 25 10.17 5.04 -56.90
CA SER A 25 10.30 3.72 -56.25
C SER A 25 11.23 3.76 -55.04
N LEU A 26 12.37 4.45 -55.14
CA LEU A 26 13.36 4.55 -54.08
C LEU A 26 12.84 5.33 -52.85
N PHE A 27 12.12 6.44 -53.08
CA PHE A 27 11.51 7.21 -51.99
C PHE A 27 10.46 6.39 -51.23
N ARG A 28 9.57 5.71 -51.96
CA ARG A 28 8.56 4.82 -51.37
C ARG A 28 9.20 3.71 -50.53
N GLU A 29 10.23 3.04 -51.05
CA GLU A 29 10.91 1.96 -50.34
C GLU A 29 11.57 2.46 -49.04
N ASN A 30 12.24 3.62 -49.09
CA ASN A 30 12.84 4.23 -47.90
C ASN A 30 11.80 4.62 -46.85
N ALA A 31 10.66 5.19 -47.26
CA ALA A 31 9.59 5.55 -46.35
C ALA A 31 8.94 4.32 -45.69
N ILE A 32 8.71 3.24 -46.45
CA ILE A 32 8.23 1.96 -45.92
C ILE A 32 9.22 1.42 -44.90
N ARG A 33 10.52 1.41 -45.23
CA ARG A 33 11.58 0.94 -44.33
C ARG A 33 11.64 1.76 -43.04
N ALA A 34 11.56 3.09 -43.13
CA ALA A 34 11.52 3.97 -41.97
C ALA A 34 10.34 3.64 -41.07
N LYS A 35 9.14 3.45 -41.66
CA LYS A 35 7.95 3.09 -40.91
C LYS A 35 8.05 1.70 -40.26
N SER A 36 8.63 0.72 -40.94
CA SER A 36 8.86 -0.62 -40.38
C SER A 36 9.82 -0.59 -39.19
N ILE A 37 10.85 0.28 -39.21
CA ILE A 37 11.78 0.46 -38.09
C ILE A 37 11.05 1.06 -36.89
N GLU A 38 10.21 2.07 -37.12
CA GLU A 38 9.41 2.70 -36.08
C GLU A 38 8.46 1.70 -35.41
N ILE A 39 7.68 0.96 -36.21
CA ILE A 39 6.76 -0.09 -35.73
C ILE A 39 7.52 -1.14 -34.90
N ARG A 40 8.71 -1.56 -35.35
CA ARG A 40 9.53 -2.52 -34.61
C ARG A 40 9.98 -1.96 -33.27
N SER A 41 10.40 -0.69 -33.22
CA SER A 41 10.78 -0.03 -31.97
C SER A 41 9.61 0.06 -31.00
N GLU A 42 8.42 0.39 -31.50
CA GLU A 42 7.19 0.44 -30.70
C GLU A 42 6.79 -0.94 -30.18
N SER A 43 6.85 -1.98 -31.01
CA SER A 43 6.62 -3.36 -30.60
C SER A 43 7.57 -3.76 -29.45
N SER A 44 8.86 -3.44 -29.58
CA SER A 44 9.82 -3.71 -28.48
C SER A 44 9.55 -2.91 -27.21
N ARG A 45 8.91 -1.74 -27.29
CA ARG A 45 8.46 -1.00 -26.10
C ARG A 45 7.25 -1.67 -25.46
N ILE A 46 6.30 -2.15 -26.27
CA ILE A 46 5.13 -2.90 -25.81
C ILE A 46 5.59 -4.16 -25.06
N ASP A 47 6.49 -4.96 -25.64
CA ASP A 47 7.01 -6.17 -24.99
C ASP A 47 7.61 -5.87 -23.61
N ARG A 48 8.35 -4.75 -23.48
CA ARG A 48 8.93 -4.33 -22.20
C ARG A 48 7.86 -3.94 -21.18
N LEU A 49 6.82 -3.24 -21.62
CA LEU A 49 5.71 -2.84 -20.75
C LEU A 49 4.89 -4.05 -20.30
N GLU A 50 4.61 -5.00 -21.20
CA GLU A 50 3.91 -6.24 -20.86
C GLU A 50 4.68 -7.03 -19.79
N ASN A 51 5.99 -7.22 -19.98
CA ASN A 51 6.86 -7.85 -18.99
C ASN A 51 6.87 -7.11 -17.63
N MET A 52 6.78 -5.77 -17.63
CA MET A 52 6.67 -4.99 -16.39
C MET A 52 5.31 -5.19 -15.72
N VAL A 53 4.22 -5.20 -16.48
CA VAL A 53 2.86 -5.42 -15.98
C VAL A 53 2.75 -6.80 -15.35
N GLU A 54 3.28 -7.85 -15.97
CA GLU A 54 3.29 -9.21 -15.40
C GLU A 54 3.99 -9.25 -14.04
N LYS A 55 5.15 -8.61 -13.93
CA LYS A 55 5.89 -8.53 -12.65
C LYS A 55 5.11 -7.77 -11.59
N LEU A 56 4.42 -6.69 -11.96
CA LEU A 56 3.58 -5.93 -11.03
C LEU A 56 2.37 -6.72 -10.57
N VAL A 57 1.71 -7.47 -11.45
CA VAL A 57 0.57 -8.33 -11.10
C VAL A 57 1.00 -9.40 -10.09
N LEU A 58 2.14 -10.05 -10.32
CA LEU A 58 2.70 -11.03 -9.37
C LEU A 58 3.02 -10.39 -8.01
N ALA A 59 3.61 -9.19 -8.00
CA ALA A 59 3.88 -8.47 -6.75
C ALA A 59 2.58 -8.15 -5.99
N ILE A 60 1.56 -7.61 -6.68
CA ILE A 60 0.26 -7.28 -6.08
C ILE A 60 -0.42 -8.51 -5.48
N ALA A 61 -0.32 -9.67 -6.14
CA ALA A 61 -0.90 -10.91 -5.63
C ALA A 61 -0.33 -11.35 -4.27
N THR A 62 0.90 -10.93 -3.94
CA THR A 62 1.56 -11.27 -2.67
C THR A 62 1.26 -10.30 -1.52
N ILE A 63 0.78 -9.08 -1.83
CA ILE A 63 0.49 -8.04 -0.83
C ILE A 63 -0.54 -8.50 0.23
N PRO A 64 -1.69 -9.11 -0.13
CA PRO A 64 -2.67 -9.53 0.87
C PRO A 64 -2.11 -10.52 1.90
N GLN A 65 -1.24 -11.43 1.46
CA GLN A 65 -0.61 -12.41 2.32
C GLN A 65 0.39 -11.75 3.29
N GLN A 66 1.15 -10.77 2.81
CA GLN A 66 2.05 -9.97 3.66
C GLN A 66 1.27 -9.13 4.67
N ILE A 67 0.15 -8.53 4.28
CA ILE A 67 -0.73 -7.79 5.19
C ILE A 67 -1.28 -8.73 6.27
N ALA A 68 -1.76 -9.92 5.91
CA ALA A 68 -2.26 -10.90 6.86
C ALA A 68 -1.18 -11.36 7.87
N GLN A 69 0.05 -11.58 7.39
CA GLN A 69 1.19 -11.93 8.26
C GLN A 69 1.60 -10.78 9.20
N ASN A 70 1.53 -9.54 8.73
CA ASN A 70 1.83 -8.36 9.56
C ASN A 70 0.73 -8.10 10.59
N GLN A 71 -0.53 -8.39 10.26
CA GLN A 71 -1.67 -8.26 11.18
C GLN A 71 -1.76 -9.38 12.21
N SER A 72 -1.28 -10.59 11.89
CA SER A 72 -1.26 -11.72 12.83
C SER A 72 -0.19 -11.60 13.92
N SER A 73 0.70 -10.61 13.83
CA SER A 73 1.87 -10.48 14.71
C SER A 73 1.58 -9.84 16.07
N GLN A 74 0.42 -9.21 16.28
CA GLN A 74 -0.03 -8.86 17.64
C GLN A 74 -1.56 -8.99 17.74
N PRO A 75 -2.10 -9.88 18.60
CA PRO A 75 -3.50 -9.77 18.98
C PRO A 75 -3.70 -8.36 19.55
N ILE A 76 -4.72 -7.66 19.06
CA ILE A 76 -5.11 -6.37 19.65
C ILE A 76 -5.49 -6.68 21.08
N GLN A 77 -4.60 -6.38 22.02
CA GLN A 77 -4.83 -6.61 23.43
C GLN A 77 -5.85 -5.55 23.87
N ASP A 78 -7.13 -5.92 23.91
CA ASP A 78 -8.21 -4.98 24.25
C ASP A 78 -8.31 -4.70 25.76
N TYR A 79 -7.63 -5.51 26.58
CA TYR A 79 -7.71 -5.46 28.04
C TYR A 79 -6.36 -5.14 28.68
N TYR A 80 -6.31 -4.14 29.55
CA TYR A 80 -5.11 -3.79 30.31
C TYR A 80 -5.44 -3.62 31.79
N SER A 81 -4.48 -3.89 32.67
CA SER A 81 -4.54 -3.41 34.04
C SER A 81 -4.35 -1.89 34.07
N ILE A 82 -4.74 -1.23 35.16
CA ILE A 82 -4.57 0.22 35.32
C ILE A 82 -3.11 0.64 35.14
N MET A 83 -2.18 -0.08 35.79
CA MET A 83 -0.73 0.15 35.64
C MET A 83 -0.24 -0.13 34.22
N GLY A 84 -0.72 -1.21 33.60
CA GLY A 84 -0.35 -1.56 32.23
C GLY A 84 -0.79 -0.51 31.22
N TYR A 85 -1.99 0.06 31.40
CA TYR A 85 -2.51 1.11 30.53
C TYR A 85 -1.81 2.46 30.75
N ALA A 86 -1.54 2.84 32.00
CA ALA A 86 -0.75 4.04 32.31
C ALA A 86 0.64 3.97 31.65
N ASN A 87 1.33 2.84 31.80
CA ASN A 87 2.62 2.60 31.15
C ASN A 87 2.52 2.67 29.61
N LYS A 88 1.47 2.07 29.01
CA LYS A 88 1.21 2.15 27.55
C LYS A 88 1.06 3.60 27.07
N LYS A 89 0.52 4.48 27.91
CA LYS A 89 0.37 5.91 27.64
C LYS A 89 1.60 6.75 28.02
N GLY A 90 2.65 6.14 28.55
CA GLY A 90 3.84 6.85 29.04
C GLY A 90 3.62 7.63 30.34
N MET A 91 2.58 7.30 31.10
CA MET A 91 2.24 7.96 32.37
C MET A 91 2.78 7.17 33.56
N GLN A 92 3.49 7.85 34.45
CA GLN A 92 3.82 7.30 35.76
C GLN A 92 2.73 7.67 36.77
N ILE A 93 2.10 6.66 37.37
CA ILE A 93 1.07 6.84 38.39
C ILE A 93 1.51 6.16 39.70
N MET A 94 1.08 6.72 40.83
CA MET A 94 1.32 6.11 42.12
C MET A 94 0.36 4.94 42.34
N PHE A 95 0.73 4.02 43.24
CA PHE A 95 -0.11 2.87 43.58
C PHE A 95 -1.48 3.28 44.14
N SER A 96 -1.55 4.39 44.90
CA SER A 96 -2.79 4.98 45.40
C SER A 96 -3.74 5.39 44.27
N ASP A 97 -3.19 5.98 43.20
CA ASP A 97 -3.96 6.39 42.04
C ASP A 97 -4.45 5.18 41.28
N ALA A 98 -3.58 4.16 41.13
CA ALA A 98 -3.96 2.91 40.49
C ALA A 98 -5.12 2.20 41.21
N LEU A 99 -5.14 2.23 42.55
CA LEU A 99 -6.25 1.72 43.36
C LEU A 99 -7.55 2.52 43.14
N ARG A 100 -7.47 3.86 43.13
CA ARG A 100 -8.63 4.74 42.91
C ARG A 100 -9.23 4.51 41.52
N LEU A 101 -8.40 4.60 40.48
CA LEU A 101 -8.79 4.38 39.09
C LEU A 101 -9.31 2.95 38.87
N GLY A 102 -8.75 1.96 39.56
CA GLY A 102 -9.24 0.57 39.49
C GLY A 102 -10.66 0.41 40.03
N LYS A 103 -11.03 1.15 41.09
CA LYS A 103 -12.41 1.16 41.61
C LYS A 103 -13.37 1.85 40.64
N GLU A 104 -12.96 2.98 40.06
CA GLU A 104 -13.73 3.71 39.05
C GLU A 104 -13.95 2.86 37.79
N ALA A 105 -12.90 2.20 37.30
CA ALA A 105 -12.97 1.29 36.16
C ALA A 105 -13.90 0.10 36.44
N ALA A 106 -13.83 -0.50 37.63
CA ALA A 106 -14.72 -1.59 38.00
C ALA A 106 -16.19 -1.15 38.03
N LYS A 107 -16.48 0.02 38.60
CA LYS A 107 -17.82 0.60 38.60
C LYS A 107 -18.32 0.82 37.16
N LEU A 108 -17.52 1.48 36.32
CA LEU A 108 -17.90 1.80 34.95
C LEU A 108 -18.05 0.55 34.05
N SER A 109 -17.20 -0.46 34.25
CA SER A 109 -17.34 -1.77 33.59
C SER A 109 -18.68 -2.42 33.93
N ASN A 110 -19.02 -2.49 35.22
CA ASN A 110 -20.26 -3.09 35.68
C ASN A 110 -21.50 -2.32 35.18
N GLU A 111 -21.48 -0.99 35.21
CA GLU A 111 -22.55 -0.13 34.69
C GLU A 111 -22.83 -0.35 33.21
N LYS A 112 -21.79 -0.68 32.43
CA LYS A 112 -21.89 -0.93 30.99
C LYS A 112 -22.07 -2.39 30.62
N GLY A 113 -22.07 -3.30 31.58
CA GLY A 113 -22.09 -4.75 31.32
C GLY A 113 -20.84 -5.26 30.58
N ILE A 114 -19.71 -4.56 30.72
CA ILE A 114 -18.44 -4.97 30.12
C ILE A 114 -17.69 -5.84 31.12
N GLU A 115 -17.24 -7.01 30.65
CA GLU A 115 -16.49 -7.99 31.45
C GLU A 115 -15.26 -7.34 32.12
N ILE A 116 -14.94 -7.79 33.34
CA ILE A 116 -13.67 -7.50 34.00
C ILE A 116 -12.86 -8.79 33.98
N ARG A 117 -11.67 -8.74 33.39
CA ARG A 117 -10.78 -9.90 33.28
C ARG A 117 -9.73 -9.89 34.37
N LYS A 118 -9.05 -11.02 34.56
CA LYS A 118 -7.88 -11.14 35.44
C LYS A 118 -6.64 -11.34 34.58
N VAL A 119 -5.57 -10.64 34.93
CA VAL A 119 -4.23 -10.83 34.33
C VAL A 119 -3.22 -11.08 35.45
N PRO A 120 -2.24 -11.96 35.21
CA PRO A 120 -1.19 -12.21 36.20
C PRO A 120 -0.33 -10.95 36.40
N ASP A 121 0.04 -10.68 37.66
CA ASP A 121 1.02 -9.66 38.04
C ASP A 121 1.98 -10.31 39.04
N GLU A 122 3.29 -10.23 38.78
CA GLU A 122 4.32 -10.88 39.59
C GLU A 122 4.32 -10.44 41.06
N ARG A 123 3.87 -9.22 41.34
CA ARG A 123 3.87 -8.64 42.69
C ARG A 123 2.59 -8.99 43.46
N PHE A 124 1.48 -9.13 42.75
CA PHE A 124 0.13 -9.20 43.34
C PHE A 124 -0.64 -10.48 42.98
N GLY A 125 -0.02 -11.42 42.25
CA GLY A 125 -0.65 -12.64 41.77
C GLY A 125 -1.55 -12.37 40.57
N ASN A 126 -2.78 -11.90 40.80
CA ASN A 126 -3.75 -11.59 39.75
C ASN A 126 -4.39 -10.23 39.98
N VAL A 127 -4.32 -9.36 38.96
CA VAL A 127 -4.95 -8.03 38.98
C VAL A 127 -6.09 -7.96 37.98
N ASN A 128 -7.01 -7.03 38.20
CA ASN A 128 -8.07 -6.77 37.23
C ASN A 128 -7.48 -6.12 35.97
N SER A 129 -8.03 -6.51 34.83
CA SER A 129 -7.88 -5.81 33.57
C SER A 129 -9.24 -5.39 33.03
N TYR A 130 -9.25 -4.26 32.35
CA TYR A 130 -10.44 -3.59 31.87
C TYR A 130 -10.30 -3.32 30.37
N HIS A 131 -11.43 -3.31 29.66
CA HIS A 131 -11.46 -2.98 28.25
C HIS A 131 -10.92 -1.57 27.99
N VAL A 132 -10.25 -1.36 26.85
CA VAL A 132 -9.65 -0.07 26.48
C VAL A 132 -10.64 1.09 26.56
N ASP A 133 -11.90 0.89 26.17
CA ASP A 133 -12.96 1.91 26.23
C ASP A 133 -13.33 2.35 27.65
N ILE A 134 -13.14 1.47 28.64
CA ILE A 134 -13.32 1.82 30.06
C ILE A 134 -12.13 2.64 30.52
N LEU A 135 -10.93 2.17 30.17
CA LEU A 135 -9.67 2.80 30.57
C LEU A 135 -9.52 4.21 29.99
N VAL A 136 -9.89 4.43 28.73
CA VAL A 136 -9.92 5.77 28.12
C VAL A 136 -10.73 6.73 28.97
N LYS A 137 -11.97 6.35 29.33
CA LYS A 137 -12.86 7.21 30.12
C LYS A 137 -12.38 7.49 31.53
N VAL A 138 -11.73 6.52 32.16
CA VAL A 138 -11.23 6.63 33.54
C VAL A 138 -9.98 7.51 33.62
N PHE A 139 -9.16 7.54 32.56
CA PHE A 139 -7.95 8.35 32.48
C PHE A 139 -8.15 9.74 31.85
N GLU A 140 -9.34 10.04 31.33
CA GLU A 140 -9.71 11.37 30.80
C GLU A 140 -10.19 12.36 31.89
N VAL A 141 -10.11 11.98 33.18
CA VAL A 141 -10.53 12.78 34.33
C VAL A 141 -9.39 13.62 34.90
#